data_AF-A0A5R9CL71-F1
#
_entry.id   AF-A0A5R9CL71-F1
#
_cell.length_a   1.000
_cell.length_b   1.000
_cell.length_c   1.000
_cell.angle_alpha   90.00
_cell.angle_beta   90.00
_cell.angle_gamma   90.00
#
_symmetry.space_group_name_H-M   'P 1'
#
loop_
_entity.id
_entity.type
_entity.pdbx_description
1 polymer ?
#
loop_
_entity_poly.entity_id
_entity_poly.type
_entity_poly.pdbx_seq_one_letter_code
_entity_poly.pdbx_strand_id
1 'polypeptide(L)' 'MVLSDTDVKTALITMYIIGIICLGIIFFLLDHINGQFFTKFSIGLIGIVLVMGVILVNLFSLS' A
#
# COMPACT_ATOMS: atom_id res chain seq x y z
N MET A 1 -16.97 15.58 19.40
CA MET A 1 -17.36 14.53 18.44
C MET A 1 -16.29 13.46 18.54
N VAL A 2 -16.53 12.42 19.35
CA VAL A 2 -15.58 11.31 19.48
C VAL A 2 -15.75 10.50 18.20
N LEU A 3 -14.82 10.65 17.26
CA LEU A 3 -14.72 9.73 16.13
C LEU A 3 -14.59 8.35 16.75
N SER A 4 -15.48 7.40 16.43
CA SER A 4 -15.33 6.07 17.01
C SER A 4 -14.00 5.48 16.54
N ASP A 5 -13.30 4.74 17.39
CA ASP A 5 -12.03 4.08 17.01
C ASP A 5 -12.21 3.22 15.75
N THR A 6 -13.42 2.72 15.52
CA THR A 6 -13.86 2.00 14.32
C THR A 6 -13.83 2.89 13.06
N ASP A 7 -14.25 4.14 13.14
CA ASP A 7 -14.22 5.08 12.01
C ASP A 7 -12.79 5.43 11.62
N VAL A 8 -11.92 5.67 12.62
CA VAL A 8 -10.49 5.92 12.41
C VAL A 8 -9.83 4.71 11.75
N LYS A 9 -10.11 3.51 12.25
CA LYS A 9 -9.58 2.25 11.72
C LYS A 9 -10.03 2.01 10.27
N THR A 10 -11.30 2.25 9.99
CA THR A 10 -11.86 2.14 8.63
C THR A 10 -11.21 3.14 7.68
N ALA A 11 -11.04 4.40 8.10
CA ALA A 11 -10.35 5.42 7.32
C ALA A 11 -8.88 5.03 7.03
N LEU A 12 -8.16 4.50 8.04
CA LEU A 12 -6.78 4.02 7.88
C LEU A 12 -6.68 2.89 6.85
N ILE A 13 -7.52 1.87 6.97
CA ILE A 13 -7.54 0.74 6.03
C ILE A 13 -7.80 1.25 4.61
N THR A 14 -8.78 2.14 4.45
CA THR A 14 -9.14 2.72 3.15
C THR A 14 -7.98 3.50 2.53
N MET A 15 -7.29 4.33 3.33
CA MET A 15 -6.11 5.09 2.90
C MET A 15 -4.98 4.17 2.42
N TYR A 16 -4.68 3.10 3.17
CA TYR A 16 -3.64 2.15 2.78
C TYR A 16 -3.99 1.40 1.49
N ILE A 17 -5.24 0.96 1.33
CA ILE A 17 -5.69 0.28 0.10
C ILE A 17 -5.48 1.19 -1.12
N ILE A 18 -5.88 2.46 -1.03
CA ILE A 18 -5.69 3.44 -2.10
C ILE A 18 -4.19 3.64 -2.38
N GLY A 19 -3.37 3.74 -1.33
CA GLY A 19 -1.91 3.84 -1.46
C GLY A 19 -1.29 2.66 -2.22
N ILE A 20 -1.70 1.43 -1.89
CA ILE A 20 -1.23 0.21 -2.55
C ILE A 20 -1.64 0.19 -4.03
N ILE A 21 -2.88 0.57 -4.35
CA ILE A 21 -3.36 0.64 -5.74
C ILE A 21 -2.53 1.66 -6.53
N CYS A 22 -2.28 2.84 -5.95
CA CYS A 22 -1.50 3.89 -6.59
C CYS A 22 -0.05 3.44 -6.86
N LEU A 23 0.57 2.77 -5.89
CA LEU A 23 1.91 2.17 -6.04
C LEU A 23 1.92 1.10 -7.13
N GLY A 24 0.89 0.26 -7.23
CA GLY A 24 0.75 -0.74 -8.30
C GLY A 24 0.65 -0.13 -9.70
N ILE A 25 -0.11 0.96 -9.84
CA ILE A 25 -0.22 1.69 -11.13
C ILE A 25 1.13 2.32 -11.51
N ILE A 26 1.80 2.96 -10.56
CA ILE A 26 3.13 3.56 -10.78
C ILE A 26 4.13 2.49 -11.19
N PHE A 27 4.11 1.32 -10.53
CA PHE A 27 4.96 0.20 -10.89
C PHE A 27 4.73 -0.25 -12.34
N PHE A 28 3.46 -0.41 -12.75
CA PHE A 28 3.11 -0.80 -14.11
C PHE A 28 3.53 0.27 -15.14
N LEU A 29 3.35 1.55 -14.81
CA LEU A 29 3.77 2.66 -15.65
C LEU A 29 5.30 2.67 -15.81
N LEU A 30 6.05 2.47 -14.73
CA LEU A 30 7.51 2.39 -14.77
C LEU A 30 8.01 1.17 -15.53
N ASP A 31 7.40 0.00 -15.35
CA ASP A 31 7.73 -1.19 -16.13
C ASP A 31 7.54 -0.94 -17.63
N HIS A 32 6.39 -0.34 -18.01
CA HIS A 32 6.09 -0.03 -19.39
C HIS A 32 7.09 0.96 -20.02
N ILE A 33 7.52 1.98 -19.27
CA ILE A 33 8.48 2.98 -19.77
C ILE A 33 9.91 2.42 -19.79
N ASN A 34 10.30 1.66 -18.77
CA ASN A 34 11.67 1.21 -18.59
C ASN A 34 11.97 -0.10 -19.34
N GLY A 35 10.94 -0.80 -19.83
CA GLY A 35 11.05 -2.07 -20.56
C GLY A 35 11.67 -3.21 -19.75
N GLN A 36 11.80 -3.04 -18.43
CA GLN A 36 12.39 -4.00 -17.51
C GLN A 36 11.52 -4.11 -16.25
N PHE A 37 10.94 -5.29 -16.05
CA PHE A 37 10.09 -5.64 -14.91
C PHE A 37 10.79 -5.50 -13.54
N PHE A 38 12.11 -5.67 -13.50
CA PHE A 38 12.88 -5.70 -12.26
C PHE A 38 14.03 -4.67 -12.27
N THR A 39 13.68 -3.43 -12.00
CA THR A 39 14.67 -2.38 -11.70
C THR A 39 14.96 -2.32 -10.20
N LYS A 40 16.09 -1.72 -9.82
CA LYS A 40 16.39 -1.40 -8.40
C LYS A 40 15.25 -0.59 -7.75
N PHE A 41 14.55 0.23 -8.55
CA PHE A 41 13.38 0.98 -8.12
C PHE A 41 12.17 0.07 -7.85
N SER A 42 11.86 -0.88 -8.75
CA SER A 42 10.82 -1.89 -8.53
C SER A 42 11.01 -2.67 -7.24
N ILE A 43 12.24 -3.06 -6.91
CA ILE A 43 12.57 -3.79 -5.69
C ILE A 43 12.26 -2.95 -4.43
N GLY A 44 12.61 -1.65 -4.44
CA GLY A 44 12.24 -0.74 -3.37
C GLY A 44 10.73 -0.57 -3.21
N LEU A 45 10.01 -0.51 -4.34
CA LEU A 45 8.56 -0.39 -4.39
C LEU A 45 7.86 -1.62 -3.81
N ILE A 46 8.34 -2.82 -4.13
CA ILE A 46 7.88 -4.09 -3.54
C ILE A 46 8.09 -4.09 -2.03
N GLY A 47 9.23 -3.58 -1.54
CA GLY A 47 9.48 -3.42 -0.12
C GLY A 47 8.45 -2.53 0.59
N ILE A 48 8.08 -1.40 -0.01
CA ILE A 48 7.05 -0.49 0.53
C ILE A 48 5.69 -1.19 0.57
N VAL A 49 5.31 -1.89 -0.49
CA VAL A 49 4.04 -2.63 -0.55
C VAL A 49 3.99 -3.73 0.52
N LEU A 50 5.10 -4.44 0.76
CA LEU A 50 5.21 -5.44 1.83
C LEU A 50 5.02 -4.81 3.22
N VAL A 51 5.71 -3.70 3.52
CA VAL A 51 5.56 -2.99 4.79
C VAL A 51 4.11 -2.54 4.97
N MET A 52 3.51 -1.96 3.94
CA MET A 52 2.11 -1.54 3.97
C MET A 52 1.16 -2.72 4.18
N GLY A 53 1.40 -3.86 3.54
CA GLY A 53 0.62 -5.07 3.71
C GLY A 53 0.69 -5.63 5.14
N VAL A 54 1.89 -5.67 5.74
CA VAL A 54 2.06 -6.11 7.14
C VAL A 54 1.33 -5.19 8.11
N ILE A 55 1.38 -3.88 7.90
CA ILE A 55 0.62 -2.91 8.70
C ILE A 55 -0.88 -3.16 8.56
N LEU A 56 -1.37 -3.44 7.34
CA LEU A 56 -2.77 -3.76 7.08
C LEU A 56 -3.22 -5.02 7.83
N VAL A 57 -2.45 -6.10 7.75
CA VAL A 57 -2.75 -7.38 8.42
C VAL A 57 -2.77 -7.20 9.94
N ASN A 58 -1.84 -6.42 10.49
CA ASN A 58 -1.83 -6.08 11.91
C ASN A 58 -3.06 -5.24 12.30
N LEU A 59 -3.44 -4.26 11.48
CA LEU A 59 -4.67 -3.48 11.69
C LEU A 59 -5.92 -4.37 11.70
N PHE A 60 -6.01 -5.33 10.79
CA PHE A 60 -7.11 -6.31 10.78
C PHE A 60 -7.07 -7.26 11.97
N SER A 61 -5.87 -7.69 12.40
CA SER A 61 -5.70 -8.61 13.53
C SER A 61 -5.88 -7.95 14.89
N LEU A 62 -5.71 -6.64 15.00
CA LEU A 62 -5.98 -5.85 16.21
C LEU A 62 -7.50 -5.64 16.45
N SER A 63 -8.35 -6.51 15.88
CA SER A 63 -9.80 -6.46 16.03
C SER A 63 -10.30 -7.26 17.21
#